data_AF-A0A929W4S6-F1
#
_entry.id   AF-A0A929W4S6-F1
#
_cell.length_a   1.000
_cell.length_b   1.000
_cell.length_c   1.000
_cell.angle_alpha   90.00
_cell.angle_beta   90.00
_cell.angle_gamma   90.00
#
_symmetry.space_group_name_H-M   'P 1'
#
loop_
_entity.id
_entity.type
_entity.pdbx_description
1 polymer ?
#
loop_
_entity_poly.entity_id
_entity_poly.type
_entity_poly.pdbx_seq_one_letter_code
_entity_poly.pdbx_strand_id
1 'polypeptide(L)'
;LLRGASKGDYEQAASYYYKYMEEDAKRGVSGVANVNRFTSRAGEDYFASVAIDQFAGNKSMSSAGEIVGAVPTASNSFFGQVLTRIPQVYGFDATSSNETSTRKQTGSDGKQQNVTSTTGSVKLEANYRNRQVEPSAAYTKLNEAQTVVYTEKEGGKVVEVRYPKVFDARYDATVPRVITDKGRLRFIQKFNPAGYSFNAGISPSAFSFRYGIPTYRMRQIYLRYAEAVNRAGYPRVAFDILRTGLNNKSMPVISKEQQSDTTYVDAARTQIASITTISVPTVHRSEETAMSIDLNTLARAGSTKWLDFNDESFKNKDNVGIHAAGCGLFPTQDTVWVYNKVVAQRMVDEAARQGKTIPLPNLSVDDLKGKGKMTDTTEVTAADGSKYFVYKGIITDLATVEPSAAEIAAM
;
A
#
# COMPACT_ATOMS: atom_id res chain seq x y z
N LEU A 1 -16.15 -3.77 -15.23
CA LEU A 1 -14.86 -3.74 -15.97
C LEU A 1 -14.96 -4.80 -17.04
N LEU A 2 -14.83 -4.43 -18.31
CA LEU A 2 -14.71 -5.40 -19.41
C LEU A 2 -13.49 -6.27 -19.08
N ARG A 3 -13.67 -7.59 -19.00
CA ARG A 3 -12.57 -8.51 -18.73
C ARG A 3 -11.70 -8.55 -19.99
N GLY A 4 -10.39 -8.39 -19.83
CA GLY A 4 -9.43 -8.64 -20.92
C GLY A 4 -9.61 -10.06 -21.43
N ALA A 5 -9.56 -10.23 -22.75
CA ALA A 5 -9.74 -11.51 -23.42
C ALA A 5 -8.51 -12.42 -23.27
N SER A 6 -7.32 -11.83 -23.07
CA SER A 6 -6.05 -12.54 -23.02
C SER A 6 -5.13 -12.05 -21.90
N LYS A 7 -4.10 -12.83 -21.57
CA LYS A 7 -2.99 -12.41 -20.69
C LYS A 7 -2.33 -11.12 -21.20
N GLY A 8 -2.15 -10.99 -22.52
CA GLY A 8 -1.53 -9.83 -23.16
C GLY A 8 -2.32 -8.53 -22.93
N ASP A 9 -3.65 -8.60 -22.86
CA ASP A 9 -4.48 -7.42 -22.57
C ASP A 9 -4.19 -6.88 -21.16
N TYR A 10 -3.91 -7.77 -20.21
CA TYR A 10 -3.57 -7.39 -18.83
C TYR A 10 -2.14 -6.89 -18.71
N GLU A 11 -1.20 -7.45 -19.47
CA GLU A 11 0.17 -6.91 -19.58
C GLU A 11 0.15 -5.50 -20.17
N GLN A 12 -0.65 -5.27 -21.21
CA GLN A 12 -0.83 -3.95 -21.80
C GLN A 12 -1.49 -2.98 -20.81
N ALA A 13 -2.54 -3.40 -20.10
CA ALA A 13 -3.17 -2.57 -19.07
C ALA A 13 -2.18 -2.23 -17.94
N ALA A 14 -1.40 -3.20 -17.47
CA ALA A 14 -0.37 -2.99 -16.45
C ALA A 14 0.68 -1.98 -16.94
N SER A 15 1.09 -2.08 -18.20
CA SER A 15 2.03 -1.13 -18.82
C SER A 15 1.49 0.30 -18.85
N TYR A 16 0.20 0.51 -19.14
CA TYR A 16 -0.39 1.85 -19.15
C TYR A 16 -0.53 2.45 -17.76
N TYR A 17 -0.96 1.67 -16.77
CA TYR A 17 -1.01 2.16 -15.40
C TYR A 17 0.38 2.46 -14.86
N TYR A 18 1.35 1.59 -15.13
CA TYR A 18 2.74 1.80 -14.75
C TYR A 18 3.29 3.08 -15.39
N LYS A 19 3.11 3.27 -16.69
CA LYS A 19 3.53 4.48 -17.41
C LYS A 19 2.93 5.75 -16.81
N TYR A 20 1.65 5.75 -16.49
CA TYR A 20 1.02 6.89 -15.82
C TYR A 20 1.66 7.16 -14.45
N MET A 21 1.93 6.12 -13.65
CA MET A 21 2.61 6.26 -12.36
C MET A 21 4.05 6.75 -12.51
N GLU A 22 4.74 6.36 -13.58
CA GLU A 22 6.11 6.75 -13.91
C GLU A 22 6.21 8.21 -14.41
N GLU A 23 5.40 8.59 -15.38
CA GLU A 23 5.56 9.84 -16.13
C GLU A 23 4.63 10.97 -15.63
N ASP A 24 3.37 10.65 -15.34
CA ASP A 24 2.31 11.67 -15.12
C ASP A 24 1.98 11.90 -13.64
N ALA A 25 2.15 10.87 -12.80
CA ALA A 25 1.82 10.97 -11.39
C ALA A 25 2.81 11.88 -10.66
N LYS A 26 2.31 13.04 -10.20
CA LYS A 26 3.11 14.03 -9.46
C LYS A 26 3.54 13.55 -8.08
N ARG A 27 2.77 12.66 -7.47
CA ARG A 27 3.00 12.08 -6.13
C ARG A 27 2.46 10.66 -6.11
N GLY A 28 3.10 9.82 -5.30
CA GLY A 28 2.56 8.52 -4.95
C GLY A 28 1.57 8.60 -3.78
N VAL A 29 1.34 7.45 -3.17
CA VAL A 29 0.44 7.22 -2.04
C VAL A 29 1.29 7.09 -0.76
N SER A 30 1.20 8.02 0.18
CA SER A 30 2.08 8.02 1.38
C SER A 30 1.38 7.77 2.71
N GLY A 31 0.05 7.90 2.78
CA GLY A 31 -0.69 7.74 4.04
C GLY A 31 -0.68 6.29 4.55
N VAL A 32 -0.18 6.11 5.78
CA VAL A 32 -0.14 4.86 6.56
C VAL A 32 -0.91 5.04 7.86
N ALA A 33 -1.64 4.02 8.31
CA ALA A 33 -2.27 4.06 9.62
C ALA A 33 -1.23 3.99 10.75
N ASN A 34 -1.39 4.85 11.75
CA ASN A 34 -0.62 4.80 12.97
C ASN A 34 -1.38 3.94 14.00
N VAL A 35 -0.73 2.88 14.48
CA VAL A 35 -1.26 1.98 15.51
C VAL A 35 -0.52 2.25 16.81
N ASN A 36 -1.25 2.66 17.83
CA ASN A 36 -0.71 3.02 19.14
C ASN A 36 -1.11 1.99 20.18
N ARG A 37 -0.17 1.70 21.08
CA ARG A 37 -0.41 0.98 22.34
C ARG A 37 -0.58 2.00 23.46
N PHE A 38 -1.52 1.76 24.36
CA PHE A 38 -1.61 2.48 25.63
C PHE A 38 -1.92 1.52 26.77
N THR A 39 -1.56 1.93 27.97
CA THR A 39 -1.82 1.14 29.18
C THR A 39 -2.87 1.86 30.01
N SER A 40 -3.93 1.14 30.35
CA SER A 40 -5.00 1.62 31.23
C SER A 40 -5.06 0.77 32.50
N ARG A 41 -5.93 1.14 33.44
CA ARG A 41 -6.22 0.30 34.62
C ARG A 41 -6.80 -1.08 34.26
N ALA A 42 -7.35 -1.22 33.06
CA ALA A 42 -7.90 -2.47 32.55
C ALA A 42 -6.87 -3.34 31.79
N GLY A 43 -5.61 -2.87 31.69
CA GLY A 43 -4.54 -3.54 30.95
C GLY A 43 -4.09 -2.77 29.72
N GLU A 44 -3.34 -3.46 28.86
CA GLU A 44 -2.88 -2.96 27.56
C GLU A 44 -4.05 -2.92 26.57
N ASP A 45 -4.12 -1.84 25.79
CA ASP A 45 -5.10 -1.67 24.74
C ASP A 45 -4.49 -0.92 23.55
N TYR A 46 -5.17 -0.96 22.40
CA TYR A 46 -4.67 -0.48 21.13
C TYR A 46 -5.70 0.39 20.42
N PHE A 47 -5.22 1.36 19.65
CA PHE A 47 -6.06 2.05 18.67
C PHE A 47 -5.28 2.33 17.40
N ALA A 48 -5.97 2.26 16.27
CA ALA A 48 -5.44 2.63 14.97
C ALA A 48 -6.06 3.94 14.50
N SER A 49 -5.26 4.82 13.89
CA SER A 49 -5.71 6.13 13.42
C SER A 49 -5.03 6.52 12.13
N VAL A 50 -5.74 7.23 11.26
CA VAL A 50 -5.21 7.83 10.03
C VAL A 50 -5.93 9.14 9.80
N ALA A 51 -5.21 10.16 9.37
CA ALA A 51 -5.82 11.45 9.09
C ALA A 51 -6.62 11.36 7.77
N ILE A 52 -7.85 11.89 7.77
CA ILE A 52 -8.73 11.79 6.59
C ILE A 52 -8.13 12.48 5.37
N ASP A 53 -7.35 13.54 5.57
CA ASP A 53 -6.69 14.27 4.50
C ASP A 53 -5.58 13.47 3.81
N GLN A 54 -4.97 12.51 4.51
CA GLN A 54 -3.95 11.61 3.96
C GLN A 54 -4.52 10.55 3.00
N PHE A 55 -5.84 10.29 3.02
CA PHE A 55 -6.46 9.24 2.21
C PHE A 55 -7.66 9.70 1.39
N ALA A 56 -8.55 10.48 1.98
CA ALA A 56 -9.71 11.03 1.31
C ALA A 56 -9.47 12.44 0.80
N GLY A 57 -8.43 13.15 1.26
CA GLY A 57 -8.04 14.53 0.91
C GLY A 57 -8.73 15.59 1.79
N ASN A 58 -8.23 16.83 1.78
CA ASN A 58 -8.75 17.93 2.62
C ASN A 58 -9.85 18.78 1.93
N LYS A 59 -10.34 19.81 2.64
CA LYS A 59 -11.39 20.75 2.18
C LYS A 59 -11.02 21.57 0.93
N SER A 60 -9.73 21.90 0.78
CA SER A 60 -9.19 22.72 -0.32
C SER A 60 -8.70 21.90 -1.51
N MET A 61 -8.75 20.57 -1.42
CA MET A 61 -8.18 19.64 -2.40
C MET A 61 -6.68 19.86 -2.69
N SER A 62 -6.01 20.72 -1.92
CA SER A 62 -4.65 21.19 -2.19
C SER A 62 -3.57 20.27 -1.62
N SER A 63 -3.91 19.45 -0.61
CA SER A 63 -3.04 18.36 -0.12
C SER A 63 -3.23 17.05 -0.88
N ALA A 64 -4.12 17.04 -1.88
CA ALA A 64 -4.62 15.82 -2.48
C ALA A 64 -3.69 15.26 -3.57
N GLY A 65 -2.46 14.93 -3.21
CA GLY A 65 -1.53 14.20 -4.07
C GLY A 65 -2.11 12.90 -4.63
N GLU A 66 -3.15 12.35 -3.97
CA GLU A 66 -3.87 11.18 -4.44
C GLU A 66 -5.06 11.49 -5.37
N ILE A 67 -5.49 12.74 -5.56
CA ILE A 67 -6.61 13.06 -6.47
C ILE A 67 -6.08 13.30 -7.88
N VAL A 68 -6.58 12.49 -8.82
CA VAL A 68 -6.24 12.56 -10.24
C VAL A 68 -7.27 13.37 -11.02
N GLY A 69 -8.55 13.19 -10.67
CA GLY A 69 -9.66 13.90 -11.31
C GLY A 69 -10.68 14.37 -10.28
N ALA A 70 -11.24 15.56 -10.52
CA ALA A 70 -12.27 16.14 -9.68
C ALA A 70 -13.22 17.07 -10.43
N VAL A 71 -14.43 17.23 -9.89
CA VAL A 71 -15.40 18.22 -10.34
C VAL A 71 -15.45 19.37 -9.32
N PRO A 72 -15.12 20.62 -9.70
CA PRO A 72 -15.19 21.76 -8.78
C PRO A 72 -16.64 22.16 -8.47
N THR A 73 -16.85 22.83 -7.34
CA THR A 73 -18.16 23.33 -6.88
C THR A 73 -18.05 24.78 -6.42
N ALA A 74 -19.15 25.53 -6.43
CA ALA A 74 -19.17 26.93 -6.00
C ALA A 74 -19.02 27.07 -4.47
N SER A 75 -18.44 28.20 -4.04
CA SER A 75 -18.19 28.48 -2.62
C SER A 75 -19.40 28.97 -1.85
N ASN A 76 -20.41 29.51 -2.53
CA ASN A 76 -21.73 29.90 -2.04
C ASN A 76 -22.64 30.15 -3.26
N SER A 77 -23.93 30.42 -3.02
CA SER A 77 -24.89 30.73 -4.09
C SER A 77 -24.56 32.01 -4.89
N PHE A 78 -23.83 32.94 -4.29
CA PHE A 78 -23.41 34.19 -4.92
C PHE A 78 -22.30 33.98 -5.97
N PHE A 79 -21.39 33.03 -5.72
CA PHE A 79 -20.31 32.65 -6.65
C PHE A 79 -20.72 31.56 -7.64
N GLY A 80 -21.90 30.96 -7.48
CA GLY A 80 -22.46 29.98 -8.42
C GLY A 80 -23.37 28.94 -7.77
N GLN A 81 -23.80 27.94 -8.54
CA GLN A 81 -24.59 26.83 -7.98
C GLN A 81 -23.73 25.94 -7.08
N VAL A 82 -24.14 25.81 -5.81
CA VAL A 82 -23.46 24.96 -4.82
C VAL A 82 -24.10 23.58 -4.81
N LEU A 83 -23.29 22.52 -4.79
CA LEU A 83 -23.76 21.14 -4.64
C LEU A 83 -24.05 20.78 -3.15
N THR A 84 -24.77 21.64 -2.43
CA THR A 84 -25.07 21.48 -0.98
C THR A 84 -25.88 20.24 -0.65
N ARG A 85 -26.59 19.67 -1.63
CA ARG A 85 -27.43 18.48 -1.43
C ARG A 85 -26.62 17.20 -1.22
N ILE A 86 -25.37 17.14 -1.69
CA ILE A 86 -24.53 15.95 -1.48
C ILE A 86 -24.24 15.74 0.01
N PRO A 87 -23.77 16.75 0.78
CA PRO A 87 -23.68 16.67 2.23
C PRO A 87 -24.97 16.22 2.92
N GLN A 88 -26.12 16.75 2.49
CA GLN A 88 -27.41 16.48 3.12
C GLN A 88 -27.81 15.00 3.08
N VAL A 89 -27.50 14.27 2.00
CA VAL A 89 -27.75 12.81 1.93
C VAL A 89 -27.08 12.08 3.10
N TYR A 90 -25.88 12.53 3.48
CA TYR A 90 -25.10 11.96 4.57
C TYR A 90 -25.45 12.55 5.96
N GLY A 91 -26.49 13.39 6.04
CA GLY A 91 -26.94 14.01 7.29
C GLY A 91 -26.15 15.25 7.69
N PHE A 92 -25.72 16.08 6.74
CA PHE A 92 -25.06 17.34 7.03
C PHE A 92 -25.87 18.52 6.51
N ASP A 93 -26.22 19.43 7.42
CA ASP A 93 -26.90 20.67 7.10
C ASP A 93 -25.90 21.71 6.63
N ALA A 94 -26.14 22.27 5.46
CA ALA A 94 -25.25 23.24 4.83
C ALA A 94 -25.81 24.66 4.95
N THR A 95 -25.02 25.57 5.50
CA THR A 95 -25.33 27.01 5.57
C THR A 95 -24.33 27.79 4.74
N SER A 96 -24.82 28.60 3.81
CA SER A 96 -24.01 29.41 2.89
C SER A 96 -23.95 30.86 3.37
N SER A 97 -22.77 31.49 3.28
CA SER A 97 -22.56 32.88 3.69
C SER A 97 -21.50 33.57 2.84
N ASN A 98 -21.51 34.90 2.87
CA ASN A 98 -20.57 35.75 2.14
C ASN A 98 -20.05 36.83 3.08
N GLU A 99 -18.79 37.21 2.91
CA GLU A 99 -18.18 38.32 3.63
C GLU A 99 -17.47 39.23 2.64
N THR A 100 -17.86 40.51 2.61
CA THR A 100 -17.23 41.54 1.77
C THR A 100 -16.39 42.45 2.65
N SER A 101 -15.10 42.57 2.32
CA SER A 101 -14.16 43.45 2.99
C SER A 101 -13.56 44.43 1.98
N THR A 102 -13.40 45.68 2.37
CA THR A 102 -12.74 46.71 1.56
C THR A 102 -11.50 47.18 2.30
N ARG A 103 -10.32 47.02 1.70
CA ARG A 103 -9.04 47.47 2.28
C ARG A 103 -8.33 48.43 1.34
N LYS A 104 -7.62 49.41 1.90
CA LYS A 104 -6.72 50.27 1.11
C LYS A 104 -5.41 49.52 0.85
N GLN A 105 -5.00 49.42 -0.41
CA GLN A 105 -3.73 48.82 -0.81
C GLN A 105 -2.97 49.83 -1.69
N THR A 106 -1.68 50.05 -1.41
CA THR A 106 -0.84 50.89 -2.25
C THR A 106 -0.46 50.12 -3.51
N GLY A 107 -0.79 50.67 -4.68
CA GLY A 107 -0.42 50.10 -5.97
C GLY A 107 1.08 50.25 -6.27
N SER A 108 1.53 49.58 -7.33
CA SER A 108 2.91 49.68 -7.85
C SER A 108 3.30 51.10 -8.28
N ASP A 109 2.30 51.99 -8.42
CA ASP A 109 2.39 53.41 -8.76
C ASP A 109 2.45 54.33 -7.53
N GLY A 110 2.49 53.77 -6.31
CA GLY A 110 2.55 54.52 -5.05
C GLY A 110 1.21 55.13 -4.60
N LYS A 111 0.11 54.93 -5.34
CA LYS A 111 -1.21 55.47 -4.99
C LYS A 111 -2.01 54.48 -4.15
N GLN A 112 -2.75 55.00 -3.16
CA GLN A 112 -3.70 54.18 -2.40
C GLN A 112 -4.94 53.86 -3.24
N GLN A 113 -5.25 52.58 -3.39
CA GLN A 113 -6.45 52.10 -4.07
C GLN A 113 -7.30 51.30 -3.09
N ASN A 114 -8.63 51.48 -3.16
CA ASN A 114 -9.56 50.62 -2.43
C ASN A 114 -9.66 49.29 -3.16
N VAL A 115 -9.27 48.21 -2.49
CA VAL A 115 -9.44 46.84 -2.97
C VAL A 115 -10.57 46.21 -2.18
N THR A 116 -11.70 45.97 -2.87
CA THR A 116 -12.85 45.25 -2.32
C THR A 116 -12.70 43.77 -2.66
N SER A 117 -12.75 42.90 -1.64
CA SER A 117 -12.73 41.45 -1.78
C SER A 117 -13.97 40.86 -1.12
N THR A 118 -14.71 40.04 -1.88
CA THR A 118 -15.80 39.23 -1.33
C THR A 118 -15.34 37.79 -1.25
N THR A 119 -15.55 37.15 -0.11
CA THR A 119 -15.26 35.73 0.11
C THR A 119 -16.56 34.99 0.43
N GLY A 120 -16.61 33.72 0.01
CA GLY A 120 -17.76 32.86 0.18
C GLY A 120 -17.42 31.66 1.01
N SER A 121 -18.32 31.25 1.89
CA SER A 121 -18.11 30.05 2.69
C SER A 121 -19.40 29.25 2.91
N VAL A 122 -19.26 27.93 2.93
CA VAL A 122 -20.28 26.99 3.37
C VAL A 122 -19.84 26.37 4.69
N LYS A 123 -20.69 26.48 5.70
CA LYS A 123 -20.58 25.76 6.99
C LYS A 123 -21.41 24.48 6.92
N LEU A 124 -20.89 23.41 7.53
CA LEU A 124 -21.59 22.14 7.68
C LEU A 124 -21.80 21.80 9.14
N GLU A 125 -22.98 21.26 9.46
CA GLU A 125 -23.30 20.72 10.77
C GLU A 125 -23.92 19.34 10.62
N ALA A 126 -23.40 18.34 11.36
CA ALA A 126 -23.95 17.00 11.34
C ALA A 126 -25.28 16.93 12.09
N ASN A 127 -26.33 16.48 11.41
CA ASN A 127 -27.67 16.36 11.94
C ASN A 127 -28.23 14.96 11.66
N TYR A 128 -28.35 14.14 12.71
CA TYR A 128 -28.81 12.76 12.58
C TYR A 128 -30.26 12.66 12.11
N ARG A 129 -31.08 13.71 12.30
CA ARG A 129 -32.48 13.74 11.87
C ARG A 129 -32.60 13.83 10.36
N ASN A 130 -31.59 14.40 9.70
CA ASN A 130 -31.52 14.56 8.25
C ASN A 130 -30.66 13.49 7.56
N ARG A 131 -30.11 12.54 8.33
CA ARG A 131 -29.24 11.47 7.81
C ARG A 131 -30.07 10.43 7.05
N GLN A 132 -29.84 10.32 5.74
CA GLN A 132 -30.55 9.34 4.89
C GLN A 132 -29.78 8.02 4.74
N VAL A 133 -28.47 8.03 4.96
CA VAL A 133 -27.61 6.86 4.80
C VAL A 133 -26.67 6.67 5.99
N GLU A 134 -26.36 5.41 6.28
CA GLU A 134 -25.41 4.98 7.30
C GLU A 134 -24.45 3.92 6.74
N PRO A 135 -23.30 3.65 7.38
CA PRO A 135 -22.42 2.58 6.93
C PRO A 135 -23.16 1.24 6.91
N SER A 136 -23.01 0.50 5.80
CA SER A 136 -23.60 -0.83 5.69
C SER A 136 -22.89 -1.81 6.64
N ALA A 137 -23.63 -2.80 7.14
CA ALA A 137 -23.06 -3.86 7.97
C ALA A 137 -21.93 -4.62 7.25
N ALA A 138 -22.02 -4.77 5.93
CA ALA A 138 -20.96 -5.38 5.12
C ALA A 138 -19.68 -4.54 5.13
N TYR A 139 -19.79 -3.21 5.04
CA TYR A 139 -18.63 -2.33 5.15
C TYR A 139 -18.02 -2.39 6.55
N THR A 140 -18.84 -2.37 7.61
CA THR A 140 -18.35 -2.52 8.98
C THR A 140 -17.59 -3.83 9.18
N LYS A 141 -18.18 -4.97 8.77
CA LYS A 141 -17.55 -6.30 8.87
C LYS A 141 -16.25 -6.38 8.06
N LEU A 142 -16.20 -5.76 6.88
CA LEU A 142 -14.98 -5.74 6.07
C LEU A 142 -13.82 -5.05 6.79
N ASN A 143 -14.08 -3.92 7.45
CA ASN A 143 -13.06 -3.17 8.18
C ASN A 143 -12.66 -3.87 9.49
N GLU A 144 -13.60 -4.55 10.14
CA GLU A 144 -13.34 -5.38 11.33
C GLU A 144 -12.49 -6.62 11.01
N ALA A 145 -12.66 -7.19 9.81
CA ALA A 145 -11.91 -8.36 9.36
C ALA A 145 -10.47 -8.05 8.90
N GLN A 146 -10.07 -6.77 8.82
CA GLN A 146 -8.71 -6.43 8.43
C GLN A 146 -7.71 -6.81 9.53
N THR A 147 -6.54 -7.32 9.14
CA THR A 147 -5.45 -7.61 10.09
C THR A 147 -4.62 -6.35 10.32
N VAL A 148 -4.78 -5.76 11.49
CA VAL A 148 -4.00 -4.58 11.92
C VAL A 148 -2.70 -5.03 12.57
N VAL A 149 -1.61 -4.33 12.27
CA VAL A 149 -0.26 -4.64 12.75
C VAL A 149 0.26 -3.53 13.64
N TYR A 150 0.71 -3.93 14.82
CA TYR A 150 1.50 -3.10 15.72
C TYR A 150 2.91 -3.68 15.81
N THR A 151 3.91 -2.80 15.69
CA THR A 151 5.32 -3.20 15.71
C THR A 151 6.01 -2.51 16.88
N GLU A 152 6.57 -3.29 17.79
CA GLU A 152 7.41 -2.79 18.88
C GLU A 152 8.86 -2.70 18.38
N LYS A 153 9.49 -1.54 18.60
CA LYS A 153 10.86 -1.28 18.18
C LYS A 153 11.73 -0.88 19.39
N GLU A 154 12.91 -1.47 19.48
CA GLU A 154 13.98 -1.07 20.40
C GLU A 154 15.23 -0.69 19.60
N GLY A 155 15.79 0.50 19.84
CA GLY A 155 16.96 0.98 19.07
C GLY A 155 16.71 1.03 17.55
N GLY A 156 15.46 1.22 17.12
CA GLY A 156 15.07 1.21 15.71
C GLY A 156 14.83 -0.18 15.10
N LYS A 157 15.19 -1.25 15.80
CA LYS A 157 15.00 -2.64 15.36
C LYS A 157 13.66 -3.18 15.83
N VAL A 158 12.99 -3.94 14.98
CA VAL A 158 11.75 -4.64 15.33
C VAL A 158 12.07 -5.77 16.31
N VAL A 159 11.50 -5.70 17.51
CA VAL A 159 11.64 -6.74 18.54
C VAL A 159 10.39 -7.59 18.68
N GLU A 160 9.21 -7.04 18.36
CA GLU A 160 7.95 -7.77 18.43
C GLU A 160 6.95 -7.26 17.39
N VAL A 161 6.12 -8.17 16.88
CA VAL A 161 4.99 -7.89 15.99
C VAL A 161 3.72 -8.43 16.63
N ARG A 162 2.72 -7.56 16.79
CA ARG A 162 1.44 -7.88 17.42
C ARG A 162 0.29 -7.55 16.46
N TYR A 163 -0.84 -8.24 16.65
CA TYR A 163 -2.01 -8.16 15.77
C TYR A 163 -3.28 -7.78 16.55
N PRO A 164 -3.39 -6.51 16.99
CA PRO A 164 -4.53 -6.07 17.80
C PRO A 164 -5.85 -6.21 17.06
N LYS A 165 -6.91 -6.57 17.79
CA LYS A 165 -8.29 -6.67 17.28
C LYS A 165 -8.95 -5.29 17.21
N VAL A 166 -8.48 -4.46 16.30
CA VAL A 166 -9.04 -3.14 16.01
C VAL A 166 -9.46 -3.05 14.54
N PHE A 167 -10.33 -2.10 14.22
CA PHE A 167 -10.76 -1.85 12.84
C PHE A 167 -9.61 -1.31 12.00
N ASP A 168 -9.70 -1.51 10.69
CA ASP A 168 -9.02 -0.64 9.73
C ASP A 168 -9.22 0.84 10.12
N ALA A 169 -8.12 1.56 10.32
CA ALA A 169 -8.14 2.95 10.80
C ALA A 169 -8.96 3.88 9.90
N ARG A 170 -9.07 3.55 8.60
CA ARG A 170 -9.86 4.34 7.65
C ARG A 170 -11.35 4.24 7.92
N TYR A 171 -11.82 3.22 8.63
CA TYR A 171 -13.21 3.14 9.06
C TYR A 171 -13.55 4.32 9.96
N ASP A 172 -12.82 4.51 11.05
CA ASP A 172 -13.05 5.64 11.96
C ASP A 172 -12.79 6.99 11.28
N ALA A 173 -11.84 7.04 10.33
CA ALA A 173 -11.58 8.23 9.54
C ALA A 173 -12.65 8.54 8.48
N THR A 174 -13.44 7.57 7.99
CA THR A 174 -14.47 7.83 6.95
C THR A 174 -15.90 7.80 7.49
N VAL A 175 -16.10 7.12 8.61
CA VAL A 175 -17.35 7.06 9.35
C VAL A 175 -17.13 7.36 10.84
N PRO A 176 -16.69 8.57 11.22
CA PRO A 176 -16.46 8.92 12.61
C PRO A 176 -17.75 8.83 13.43
N ARG A 177 -17.59 8.65 14.74
CA ARG A 177 -18.68 8.85 15.71
C ARG A 177 -18.87 10.35 15.91
N VAL A 178 -20.10 10.84 15.82
CA VAL A 178 -20.48 12.23 16.10
C VAL A 178 -21.27 12.26 17.41
N ILE A 179 -20.98 13.23 18.27
CA ILE A 179 -21.71 13.45 19.52
C ILE A 179 -23.06 14.11 19.16
N THR A 180 -24.17 13.39 19.38
CA THR A 180 -25.53 13.88 19.15
C THR A 180 -26.34 13.84 20.46
N ASP A 181 -27.52 14.45 20.45
CA ASP A 181 -28.52 14.35 21.54
C ASP A 181 -28.97 12.88 21.80
N LYS A 182 -28.87 11.99 20.80
CA LYS A 182 -29.16 10.54 20.90
C LYS A 182 -27.92 9.70 21.21
N GLY A 183 -26.81 10.32 21.59
CA GLY A 183 -25.54 9.65 21.84
C GLY A 183 -24.62 9.68 20.63
N ARG A 184 -23.70 8.72 20.54
CA ARG A 184 -22.63 8.71 19.53
C ARG A 184 -23.06 7.92 18.30
N LEU A 185 -23.34 8.62 17.20
CA LEU A 185 -23.79 8.01 15.95
C LEU A 185 -22.72 8.10 14.86
N ARG A 186 -22.66 7.12 13.95
CA ARG A 186 -21.70 7.08 12.85
C ARG A 186 -22.17 7.94 11.67
N PHE A 187 -21.34 8.83 11.15
CA PHE A 187 -21.66 9.65 9.98
C PHE A 187 -20.67 9.43 8.85
N ILE A 188 -21.14 9.18 7.63
CA ILE A 188 -20.27 9.05 6.46
C ILE A 188 -19.78 10.44 6.05
N GLN A 189 -18.47 10.70 6.19
CA GLN A 189 -17.90 12.03 5.95
C GLN A 189 -17.16 12.18 4.60
N LYS A 190 -17.49 11.36 3.61
CA LYS A 190 -16.82 11.27 2.29
C LYS A 190 -16.62 12.62 1.57
N PHE A 191 -17.58 13.52 1.68
CA PHE A 191 -17.57 14.86 1.07
C PHE A 191 -17.56 16.00 2.09
N ASN A 192 -17.45 15.65 3.38
CA ASN A 192 -17.62 16.58 4.48
C ASN A 192 -16.52 16.30 5.50
N PRO A 193 -15.22 16.36 5.15
CA PRO A 193 -14.17 15.90 6.04
C PRO A 193 -14.14 16.73 7.33
N ALA A 194 -14.08 16.06 8.48
CA ALA A 194 -13.62 16.64 9.72
C ALA A 194 -12.10 16.79 9.70
N GLY A 195 -11.57 17.83 10.35
CA GLY A 195 -10.11 18.01 10.44
C GLY A 195 -9.39 16.91 11.24
N TYR A 196 -10.14 16.11 12.00
CA TYR A 196 -9.65 15.04 12.86
C TYR A 196 -10.81 14.07 13.19
N SER A 197 -10.47 12.82 13.52
CA SER A 197 -11.41 11.81 14.01
C SER A 197 -10.84 11.14 15.26
N PHE A 198 -11.68 10.94 16.27
CA PHE A 198 -11.27 10.35 17.54
C PHE A 198 -12.35 9.43 18.09
N ASN A 199 -11.93 8.41 18.85
CA ASN A 199 -12.84 7.38 19.36
C ASN A 199 -13.93 7.92 20.31
N ALA A 200 -13.63 8.99 21.05
CA ALA A 200 -14.60 9.64 21.95
C ALA A 200 -15.70 10.45 21.22
N GLY A 201 -15.60 10.57 19.89
CA GLY A 201 -16.64 11.12 19.02
C GLY A 201 -16.57 12.64 18.82
N ILE A 202 -16.73 13.11 17.59
CA ILE A 202 -16.47 14.49 17.17
C ILE A 202 -17.69 15.40 17.31
N SER A 203 -17.45 16.71 17.43
CA SER A 203 -18.51 17.73 17.46
C SER A 203 -19.31 17.74 16.15
N PRO A 204 -20.64 17.97 16.19
CA PRO A 204 -21.46 18.18 14.99
C PRO A 204 -20.94 19.29 14.07
N SER A 205 -20.24 20.30 14.60
CA SER A 205 -19.70 21.44 13.84
C SER A 205 -18.27 21.24 13.33
N ALA A 206 -17.67 20.06 13.51
CA ALA A 206 -16.26 19.81 13.18
C ALA A 206 -15.97 19.64 11.67
N PHE A 207 -17.00 19.68 10.83
CA PHE A 207 -16.92 19.28 9.43
C PHE A 207 -16.77 20.48 8.49
N SER A 208 -15.98 20.29 7.44
CA SER A 208 -15.79 21.31 6.40
C SER A 208 -16.49 20.90 5.12
N PHE A 209 -17.12 21.87 4.44
CA PHE A 209 -17.59 21.66 3.08
C PHE A 209 -16.40 21.43 2.15
N ARG A 210 -16.55 20.49 1.23
CA ARG A 210 -15.53 20.16 0.25
C ARG A 210 -15.86 20.78 -1.10
N TYR A 211 -15.01 21.70 -1.55
CA TYR A 211 -15.27 22.48 -2.76
C TYR A 211 -15.00 21.76 -4.08
N GLY A 212 -14.59 20.50 -4.04
CA GLY A 212 -14.65 19.66 -5.23
C GLY A 212 -14.75 18.18 -4.91
N ILE A 213 -15.31 17.47 -5.87
CA ILE A 213 -15.71 16.07 -5.74
C ILE A 213 -14.67 15.22 -6.45
N PRO A 214 -13.88 14.42 -5.73
CA PRO A 214 -12.93 13.51 -6.37
C PRO A 214 -13.68 12.47 -7.20
N THR A 215 -13.36 12.37 -8.48
CA THR A 215 -13.90 11.34 -9.39
C THR A 215 -12.93 10.19 -9.58
N TYR A 216 -11.63 10.47 -9.48
CA TYR A 216 -10.59 9.46 -9.66
C TYR A 216 -9.38 9.73 -8.77
N ARG A 217 -8.79 8.66 -8.20
CA ARG A 217 -7.67 8.74 -7.26
C ARG A 217 -6.54 7.77 -7.60
N MET A 218 -5.32 8.12 -7.19
CA MET A 218 -4.12 7.28 -7.31
C MET A 218 -4.34 5.89 -6.76
N ARG A 219 -4.96 5.73 -5.58
CA ARG A 219 -5.25 4.41 -5.00
C ARG A 219 -6.15 3.54 -5.90
N GLN A 220 -7.05 4.13 -6.68
CA GLN A 220 -7.84 3.37 -7.66
C GLN A 220 -6.98 2.92 -8.84
N ILE A 221 -5.99 3.72 -9.24
CA ILE A 221 -5.00 3.34 -10.24
C ILE A 221 -4.16 2.16 -9.73
N TYR A 222 -3.61 2.24 -8.51
CA TYR A 222 -2.86 1.13 -7.91
C TYR A 222 -3.70 -0.16 -7.80
N LEU A 223 -4.98 -0.06 -7.42
CA LEU A 223 -5.87 -1.23 -7.37
C LEU A 223 -6.05 -1.88 -8.75
N ARG A 224 -6.27 -1.07 -9.78
CA ARG A 224 -6.45 -1.58 -11.15
C ARG A 224 -5.13 -2.11 -11.74
N TYR A 225 -4.02 -1.48 -11.39
CA TYR A 225 -2.68 -1.95 -11.73
C TYR A 225 -2.38 -3.30 -11.07
N ALA A 226 -2.63 -3.45 -9.77
CA ALA A 226 -2.45 -4.72 -9.08
C ALA A 226 -3.31 -5.83 -9.69
N GLU A 227 -4.57 -5.55 -10.04
CA GLU A 227 -5.41 -6.52 -10.76
C GLU A 227 -4.84 -6.88 -12.14
N ALA A 228 -4.33 -5.90 -12.90
CA ALA A 228 -3.71 -6.17 -14.19
C ALA A 228 -2.44 -7.03 -14.05
N VAL A 229 -1.58 -6.71 -13.08
CA VAL A 229 -0.36 -7.47 -12.73
C VAL A 229 -0.70 -8.91 -12.31
N ASN A 230 -1.75 -9.08 -11.50
CA ASN A 230 -2.26 -10.39 -11.10
C ASN A 230 -2.66 -11.25 -12.30
N ARG A 231 -3.52 -10.69 -13.15
CA ARG A 231 -4.06 -11.34 -14.34
C ARG A 231 -2.99 -11.57 -15.42
N ALA A 232 -1.92 -10.78 -15.40
CA ALA A 232 -0.70 -11.00 -16.18
C ALA A 232 0.20 -12.11 -15.60
N GLY A 233 -0.20 -12.79 -14.52
CA GLY A 233 0.52 -13.93 -13.96
C GLY A 233 1.58 -13.57 -12.92
N TYR A 234 1.46 -12.41 -12.25
CA TYR A 234 2.37 -11.97 -11.19
C TYR A 234 1.64 -11.71 -9.86
N PRO A 235 0.93 -12.71 -9.29
CA PRO A 235 0.09 -12.52 -8.10
C PRO A 235 0.88 -12.11 -6.86
N ARG A 236 2.13 -12.56 -6.69
CA ARG A 236 3.02 -12.13 -5.58
C ARG A 236 3.35 -10.64 -5.65
N VAL A 237 3.62 -10.11 -6.85
CA VAL A 237 3.85 -8.67 -7.06
C VAL A 237 2.57 -7.90 -6.76
N ALA A 238 1.44 -8.35 -7.29
CA ALA A 238 0.13 -7.73 -7.05
C ALA A 238 -0.22 -7.68 -5.54
N PHE A 239 0.02 -8.78 -4.83
CA PHE A 239 -0.19 -8.84 -3.38
C PHE A 239 0.67 -7.82 -2.64
N ASP A 240 1.97 -7.72 -2.97
CA ASP A 240 2.85 -6.75 -2.33
C ASP A 240 2.49 -5.30 -2.67
N ILE A 241 2.04 -5.02 -3.90
CA ILE A 241 1.48 -3.69 -4.28
C ILE A 241 0.32 -3.33 -3.35
N LEU A 242 -0.55 -4.28 -3.02
CA LEU A 242 -1.72 -4.04 -2.17
C LEU A 242 -1.38 -4.04 -0.68
N ARG A 243 -0.43 -4.86 -0.24
CA ARG A 243 -0.07 -5.04 1.18
C ARG A 243 0.74 -3.87 1.69
N THR A 244 1.99 -3.77 1.24
CA THR A 244 2.96 -2.77 1.73
C THR A 244 3.20 -1.67 0.69
N GLY A 245 3.01 -2.00 -0.58
CA GLY A 245 3.28 -1.14 -1.73
C GLY A 245 4.72 -1.23 -2.24
N LEU A 246 4.90 -0.93 -3.52
CA LEU A 246 6.19 -1.04 -4.22
C LEU A 246 6.74 0.33 -4.59
N ASN A 247 7.95 0.60 -4.14
CA ASN A 247 8.75 1.77 -4.50
C ASN A 247 10.23 1.37 -4.56
N ASN A 248 11.08 2.31 -4.96
CA ASN A 248 12.53 2.11 -5.10
C ASN A 248 13.22 1.55 -3.84
N LYS A 249 12.68 1.81 -2.63
CA LYS A 249 13.24 1.33 -1.35
C LYS A 249 12.71 -0.05 -0.93
N SER A 250 11.56 -0.47 -1.44
CA SER A 250 10.92 -1.75 -1.07
C SER A 250 11.02 -2.82 -2.15
N MET A 251 11.35 -2.45 -3.39
CA MET A 251 11.47 -3.39 -4.50
C MET A 251 12.65 -4.35 -4.26
N PRO A 252 12.42 -5.66 -4.19
CA PRO A 252 13.51 -6.63 -4.05
C PRO A 252 14.28 -6.79 -5.36
N VAL A 253 15.54 -7.17 -5.24
CA VAL A 253 16.44 -7.39 -6.38
C VAL A 253 17.13 -8.74 -6.27
N ILE A 254 17.55 -9.29 -7.41
CA ILE A 254 18.38 -10.50 -7.42
C ILE A 254 19.82 -10.10 -7.08
N SER A 255 20.34 -10.63 -5.97
CA SER A 255 21.75 -10.57 -5.59
C SER A 255 22.46 -11.88 -5.93
N LYS A 256 23.78 -11.88 -5.87
CA LYS A 256 24.59 -13.11 -5.96
C LYS A 256 25.24 -13.35 -4.62
N GLU A 257 25.00 -14.51 -4.04
CA GLU A 257 25.67 -14.99 -2.85
C GLU A 257 26.72 -16.02 -3.25
N GLN A 258 27.88 -16.01 -2.58
CA GLN A 258 28.90 -17.04 -2.80
C GLN A 258 28.69 -18.18 -1.81
N GLN A 259 28.50 -19.37 -2.34
CA GLN A 259 28.55 -20.60 -1.56
C GLN A 259 29.85 -21.32 -1.89
N SER A 260 30.61 -21.69 -0.85
CA SER A 260 31.87 -22.39 -1.00
C SER A 260 31.80 -23.75 -0.31
N ASP A 261 32.22 -24.79 -1.03
CA ASP A 261 32.42 -26.12 -0.50
C ASP A 261 33.90 -26.49 -0.58
N THR A 262 34.42 -27.13 0.46
CA THR A 262 35.83 -27.54 0.54
C THR A 262 35.91 -29.04 0.69
N THR A 263 36.59 -29.66 -0.26
CA THR A 263 36.90 -31.09 -0.24
C THR A 263 38.32 -31.30 0.24
N TYR A 264 38.53 -32.33 1.04
CA TYR A 264 39.82 -32.67 1.63
C TYR A 264 40.31 -34.01 1.08
N VAL A 265 41.63 -34.15 0.98
CA VAL A 265 42.28 -35.39 0.52
C VAL A 265 42.16 -36.49 1.58
N ASP A 266 42.08 -36.09 2.84
CA ASP A 266 42.10 -36.99 4.00
C ASP A 266 40.89 -36.77 4.92
N ALA A 267 40.56 -37.79 5.72
CA ALA A 267 39.45 -37.74 6.69
C ALA A 267 39.74 -36.83 7.90
N ALA A 268 41.01 -36.54 8.18
CA ALA A 268 41.43 -35.65 9.25
C ALA A 268 41.33 -34.15 8.87
N ARG A 269 40.97 -33.85 7.62
CA ARG A 269 40.90 -32.51 7.01
C ARG A 269 42.21 -31.74 7.10
N THR A 270 43.34 -32.42 6.96
CA THR A 270 44.66 -31.79 7.05
C THR A 270 45.14 -31.22 5.73
N GLN A 271 44.72 -31.78 4.59
CA GLN A 271 45.08 -31.31 3.26
C GLN A 271 43.85 -31.03 2.39
N ILE A 272 43.77 -29.83 1.81
CA ILE A 272 42.70 -29.43 0.88
C ILE A 272 42.94 -30.08 -0.48
N ALA A 273 41.90 -30.71 -1.04
CA ALA A 273 41.92 -31.24 -2.40
C ALA A 273 41.41 -30.19 -3.40
N SER A 274 40.24 -29.61 -3.10
CA SER A 274 39.68 -28.53 -3.90
C SER A 274 38.68 -27.67 -3.13
N ILE A 275 38.54 -26.42 -3.57
CA ILE A 275 37.49 -25.50 -3.14
C ILE A 275 36.61 -25.22 -4.34
N THR A 276 35.31 -25.40 -4.20
CA THR A 276 34.32 -25.05 -5.21
C THR A 276 33.49 -23.88 -4.71
N THR A 277 33.60 -22.72 -5.37
CA THR A 277 32.83 -21.52 -5.05
C THR A 277 31.81 -21.25 -6.15
N ILE A 278 30.53 -21.27 -5.81
CA ILE A 278 29.43 -21.04 -6.74
C ILE A 278 28.72 -19.74 -6.37
N SER A 279 28.57 -18.86 -7.35
CA SER A 279 27.68 -17.70 -7.21
C SER A 279 26.24 -18.13 -7.46
N VAL A 280 25.43 -18.16 -6.41
CA VAL A 280 24.00 -18.49 -6.45
C VAL A 280 23.15 -17.22 -6.43
N PRO A 281 22.13 -17.11 -7.29
CA PRO A 281 21.19 -16.00 -7.24
C PRO A 281 20.31 -16.11 -5.99
N THR A 282 20.18 -15.02 -5.26
CA THR A 282 19.35 -14.90 -4.06
C THR A 282 18.52 -13.62 -4.11
N VAL A 283 17.52 -13.50 -3.24
CA VAL A 283 16.69 -12.29 -3.16
C VAL A 283 17.23 -11.37 -2.07
N HIS A 284 17.68 -10.19 -2.47
CA HIS A 284 18.00 -9.11 -1.55
C HIS A 284 16.77 -8.23 -1.31
N ARG A 285 16.47 -7.91 -0.04
CA ARG A 285 15.33 -7.10 0.39
C ARG A 285 15.81 -5.99 1.33
N SER A 286 15.07 -4.90 1.43
CA SER A 286 15.27 -3.97 2.54
C SER A 286 14.83 -4.63 3.85
N GLU A 287 15.65 -4.51 4.90
CA GLU A 287 15.48 -5.24 6.15
C GLU A 287 14.15 -4.94 6.88
N GLU A 288 13.49 -3.83 6.56
CA GLU A 288 12.30 -3.35 7.25
C GLU A 288 10.95 -3.75 6.61
N THR A 289 10.93 -4.35 5.42
CA THR A 289 9.68 -4.59 4.67
C THR A 289 9.42 -6.07 4.39
N ALA A 290 8.30 -6.63 4.87
CA ALA A 290 7.90 -7.98 4.47
C ALA A 290 7.41 -7.99 3.02
N MET A 291 8.24 -8.50 2.11
CA MET A 291 7.94 -8.66 0.69
C MET A 291 7.76 -10.14 0.35
N SER A 292 6.70 -10.43 -0.39
CA SER A 292 6.28 -11.76 -0.86
C SER A 292 6.88 -12.14 -2.21
N ILE A 293 7.44 -11.18 -2.94
CA ILE A 293 8.18 -11.41 -4.18
C ILE A 293 9.42 -12.27 -3.88
N ASP A 294 9.49 -13.42 -4.53
CA ASP A 294 10.53 -14.44 -4.40
C ASP A 294 11.44 -14.49 -5.64
N LEU A 295 12.46 -15.36 -5.59
CA LEU A 295 13.42 -15.51 -6.68
C LEU A 295 12.74 -15.97 -7.97
N ASN A 296 11.73 -16.83 -7.88
CA ASN A 296 10.97 -17.32 -9.02
C ASN A 296 10.26 -16.15 -9.72
N THR A 297 9.60 -15.30 -8.94
CA THR A 297 8.88 -14.12 -9.43
C THR A 297 9.83 -13.12 -10.08
N LEU A 298 10.98 -12.84 -9.46
CA LEU A 298 11.99 -11.94 -10.03
C LEU A 298 12.60 -12.50 -11.32
N ALA A 299 12.91 -13.80 -11.36
CA ALA A 299 13.44 -14.46 -12.55
C ALA A 299 12.42 -14.45 -13.71
N ARG A 300 11.13 -14.66 -13.41
CA ARG A 300 10.05 -14.53 -14.41
C ARG A 300 9.85 -13.11 -14.89
N ALA A 301 9.93 -12.13 -13.98
CA ALA A 301 9.78 -10.72 -14.33
C ALA A 301 10.91 -10.28 -15.28
N GLY A 302 12.14 -10.75 -15.08
CA GLY A 302 13.26 -10.45 -15.97
C GLY A 302 13.43 -8.94 -16.19
N SER A 303 13.43 -8.50 -17.44
CA SER A 303 13.51 -7.09 -17.84
C SER A 303 12.15 -6.40 -18.04
N THR A 304 11.07 -6.97 -17.51
CA THR A 304 9.72 -6.43 -17.68
C THR A 304 9.59 -5.09 -16.95
N LYS A 305 9.65 -3.99 -17.72
CA LYS A 305 9.66 -2.63 -17.19
C LYS A 305 8.50 -2.34 -16.22
N TRP A 306 7.29 -2.77 -16.56
CA TRP A 306 6.10 -2.47 -15.76
C TRP A 306 5.99 -3.27 -14.46
N LEU A 307 6.99 -4.05 -14.09
CA LEU A 307 7.15 -4.72 -12.80
C LEU A 307 8.27 -4.13 -11.94
N ASP A 308 9.10 -3.23 -12.49
CA ASP A 308 10.31 -2.73 -11.85
C ASP A 308 10.09 -1.34 -11.26
N PHE A 309 10.25 -1.17 -9.95
CA PHE A 309 10.10 0.13 -9.28
C PHE A 309 11.44 0.76 -8.88
N ASN A 310 12.57 0.22 -9.35
CA ASN A 310 13.91 0.71 -9.04
C ASN A 310 14.34 1.93 -9.87
N ASP A 311 13.54 2.34 -10.85
CA ASP A 311 13.83 3.52 -11.67
C ASP A 311 13.88 4.82 -10.83
N GLU A 312 14.73 5.77 -11.22
CA GLU A 312 14.91 7.05 -10.53
C GLU A 312 13.61 7.88 -10.51
N SER A 313 12.73 7.70 -11.49
CA SER A 313 11.39 8.31 -11.56
C SER A 313 10.49 7.96 -10.37
N PHE A 314 10.78 6.86 -9.65
CA PHE A 314 10.04 6.43 -8.46
C PHE A 314 10.68 6.83 -7.14
N LYS A 315 11.89 7.42 -7.14
CA LYS A 315 12.64 7.73 -5.91
C LYS A 315 11.92 8.67 -4.94
N ASN A 316 11.10 9.59 -5.47
CA ASN A 316 10.33 10.56 -4.70
C ASN A 316 8.83 10.24 -4.66
N LYS A 317 8.44 9.02 -5.05
CA LYS A 317 7.05 8.55 -5.03
C LYS A 317 6.91 7.46 -3.98
N ASP A 318 6.50 7.86 -2.78
CA ASP A 318 6.07 6.90 -1.77
C ASP A 318 4.86 6.15 -2.32
N ASN A 319 4.91 4.82 -2.34
CA ASN A 319 3.81 3.99 -2.82
C ASN A 319 3.45 3.01 -1.72
N VAL A 320 2.52 3.43 -0.88
CA VAL A 320 2.01 2.65 0.26
C VAL A 320 0.83 1.81 -0.18
N GLY A 321 0.90 0.53 0.17
CA GLY A 321 -0.15 -0.45 -0.09
C GLY A 321 -1.47 -0.06 0.56
N ILE A 322 -2.58 -0.42 -0.08
CA ILE A 322 -3.92 -0.12 0.43
C ILE A 322 -4.17 -0.77 1.79
N HIS A 323 -3.54 -1.90 2.10
CA HIS A 323 -3.69 -2.55 3.39
C HIS A 323 -2.91 -1.79 4.47
N ALA A 324 -1.62 -1.47 4.23
CA ALA A 324 -0.81 -0.68 5.16
C ALA A 324 -1.41 0.70 5.48
N ALA A 325 -2.07 1.31 4.50
CA ALA A 325 -2.78 2.58 4.68
C ALA A 325 -3.88 2.55 5.75
N GLY A 326 -4.47 1.40 6.03
CA GLY A 326 -5.49 1.21 7.06
C GLY A 326 -5.01 0.45 8.29
N CYS A 327 -3.96 -0.36 8.14
CA CYS A 327 -3.62 -1.42 9.08
C CYS A 327 -2.20 -1.33 9.67
N GLY A 328 -1.39 -0.36 9.25
CA GLY A 328 -0.01 -0.19 9.72
C GLY A 328 1.03 -0.84 8.80
N LEU A 329 2.31 -0.61 9.08
CA LEU A 329 3.42 -1.19 8.29
C LEU A 329 3.66 -2.65 8.66
N PHE A 330 3.96 -3.47 7.65
CA PHE A 330 4.23 -4.89 7.79
C PHE A 330 5.75 -5.13 7.80
N PRO A 331 6.36 -5.39 8.97
CA PRO A 331 7.79 -5.64 9.08
C PRO A 331 8.13 -7.03 8.54
N THR A 332 9.41 -7.29 8.24
CA THR A 332 9.91 -8.61 7.76
C THR A 332 9.55 -9.77 8.69
N GLN A 333 9.36 -9.49 9.99
CA GLN A 333 8.94 -10.44 11.02
C GLN A 333 7.43 -10.76 11.00
N ASP A 334 6.62 -10.13 10.16
CA ASP A 334 5.20 -10.47 10.04
C ASP A 334 5.04 -11.90 9.51
N THR A 335 4.35 -12.73 10.29
CA THR A 335 4.07 -14.13 9.94
C THR A 335 2.59 -14.40 9.70
N VAL A 336 1.70 -13.42 9.90
CA VAL A 336 0.25 -13.62 9.84
C VAL A 336 -0.28 -13.18 8.49
N TRP A 337 -0.02 -11.94 8.07
CA TRP A 337 -0.55 -11.40 6.82
C TRP A 337 0.43 -11.58 5.66
N VAL A 338 0.89 -12.82 5.45
CA VAL A 338 1.87 -13.18 4.41
C VAL A 338 1.20 -13.91 3.25
N TYR A 339 1.73 -13.72 2.03
CA TYR A 339 1.16 -14.26 0.79
C TYR A 339 0.79 -15.75 0.88
N ASN A 340 1.73 -16.58 1.31
CA ASN A 340 1.56 -18.03 1.39
C ASN A 340 0.42 -18.45 2.33
N LYS A 341 0.03 -17.62 3.29
CA LYS A 341 -1.12 -17.89 4.17
C LYS A 341 -2.40 -17.29 3.62
N VAL A 342 -2.36 -16.01 3.26
CA VAL A 342 -3.55 -15.26 2.83
C VAL A 342 -4.10 -15.80 1.52
N VAL A 343 -3.24 -15.97 0.50
CA VAL A 343 -3.68 -16.42 -0.83
C VAL A 343 -4.05 -17.90 -0.80
N ALA A 344 -3.30 -18.74 -0.08
CA ALA A 344 -3.63 -20.16 0.07
C ALA A 344 -5.00 -20.36 0.73
N GLN A 345 -5.31 -19.61 1.80
CA GLN A 345 -6.63 -19.68 2.43
C GLN A 345 -7.73 -19.19 1.49
N ARG A 346 -7.51 -18.10 0.75
CA ARG A 346 -8.49 -17.63 -0.25
C ARG A 346 -8.76 -18.64 -1.36
N MET A 347 -7.75 -19.41 -1.78
CA MET A 347 -7.94 -20.50 -2.74
C MET A 347 -8.90 -21.56 -2.18
N VAL A 348 -8.75 -21.91 -0.90
CA VAL A 348 -9.65 -22.85 -0.22
C VAL A 348 -11.06 -22.26 -0.11
N ASP A 349 -11.18 -20.99 0.30
CA ASP A 349 -12.48 -20.32 0.47
C ASP A 349 -13.23 -20.18 -0.87
N GLU A 350 -12.52 -19.85 -1.95
CA GLU A 350 -13.09 -19.73 -3.30
C GLU A 350 -13.48 -21.10 -3.87
N ALA A 351 -12.70 -22.15 -3.61
CA ALA A 351 -13.08 -23.52 -3.95
C ALA A 351 -14.35 -23.93 -3.19
N ALA A 352 -14.44 -23.64 -1.89
CA ALA A 352 -15.61 -23.93 -1.06
C ALA A 352 -16.86 -23.18 -1.56
N ARG A 353 -16.71 -21.91 -1.97
CA ARG A 353 -17.79 -21.12 -2.60
C ARG A 353 -18.31 -21.77 -3.89
N GLN A 354 -17.46 -22.50 -4.60
CA GLN A 354 -17.80 -23.27 -5.81
C GLN A 354 -18.23 -24.71 -5.50
N GLY A 355 -18.45 -25.07 -4.23
CA GLY A 355 -18.85 -26.41 -3.81
C GLY A 355 -17.74 -27.46 -3.84
N LYS A 356 -16.46 -27.04 -3.89
CA LYS A 356 -15.29 -27.92 -3.90
C LYS A 356 -14.55 -27.83 -2.56
N THR A 357 -13.97 -28.94 -2.12
CA THR A 357 -13.05 -28.96 -0.97
C THR A 357 -11.65 -29.27 -1.48
N ILE A 358 -10.69 -28.42 -1.17
CA ILE A 358 -9.28 -28.62 -1.50
C ILE A 358 -8.43 -28.48 -0.24
N PRO A 359 -7.31 -29.22 -0.11
CA PRO A 359 -6.36 -28.98 0.98
C PRO A 359 -5.73 -27.59 0.84
N LEU A 360 -5.23 -27.04 1.96
CA LEU A 360 -4.50 -25.78 1.95
C LEU A 360 -3.24 -25.93 1.09
N PRO A 361 -3.09 -25.18 -0.02
CA PRO A 361 -1.97 -25.35 -0.93
C PRO A 361 -0.68 -24.77 -0.33
N ASN A 362 0.45 -25.44 -0.59
CA ASN A 362 1.77 -24.85 -0.38
C ASN A 362 2.14 -24.00 -1.59
N LEU A 363 2.27 -22.69 -1.39
CA LEU A 363 2.61 -21.74 -2.45
C LEU A 363 4.11 -21.43 -2.50
N SER A 364 4.93 -21.96 -1.58
CA SER A 364 6.37 -21.79 -1.63
C SER A 364 6.97 -22.46 -2.87
N VAL A 365 7.89 -21.76 -3.53
CA VAL A 365 8.71 -22.32 -4.61
C VAL A 365 10.10 -22.57 -4.03
N ASP A 366 10.27 -23.76 -3.46
CA ASP A 366 11.56 -24.20 -2.93
C ASP A 366 12.43 -24.74 -4.10
N ASP A 367 13.74 -24.53 -4.02
CA ASP A 367 14.75 -25.14 -4.90
C ASP A 367 14.57 -24.90 -6.41
N LEU A 368 14.57 -23.62 -6.82
CA LEU A 368 14.69 -23.27 -8.25
C LEU A 368 15.94 -23.90 -8.85
N LYS A 369 15.73 -24.86 -9.75
CA LYS A 369 16.82 -25.49 -10.48
C LYS A 369 17.39 -24.51 -11.48
N GLY A 370 18.72 -24.38 -11.53
CA GLY A 370 19.42 -23.63 -12.56
C GLY A 370 20.54 -24.47 -13.18
N LYS A 371 21.08 -24.00 -14.30
CA LYS A 371 22.26 -24.61 -14.92
C LYS A 371 23.52 -24.03 -14.28
N GLY A 372 24.35 -24.88 -13.72
CA GLY A 372 25.69 -24.49 -13.27
C GLY A 372 26.63 -24.34 -14.47
N LYS A 373 27.33 -23.21 -14.54
CA LYS A 373 28.44 -22.99 -15.48
C LYS A 373 29.71 -22.72 -14.68
N MET A 374 30.71 -23.59 -14.85
CA MET A 374 32.06 -23.29 -14.36
C MET A 374 32.67 -22.18 -15.20
N THR A 375 33.18 -21.15 -14.53
CA THR A 375 33.72 -19.94 -15.15
C THR A 375 35.23 -19.85 -15.01
N ASP A 376 35.80 -20.48 -14.00
CA ASP A 376 37.22 -20.39 -13.70
C ASP A 376 37.71 -21.68 -13.01
N THR A 377 38.96 -22.02 -13.24
CA THR A 377 39.67 -23.10 -12.55
C THR A 377 41.10 -22.66 -12.35
N THR A 378 41.51 -22.57 -11.09
CA THR A 378 42.84 -22.09 -10.72
C THR A 378 43.51 -23.13 -9.85
N GLU A 379 44.75 -23.52 -10.18
CA GLU A 379 45.61 -24.28 -9.27
C GLU A 379 46.25 -23.30 -8.28
N VAL A 380 46.17 -23.61 -6.99
CA VAL A 380 46.73 -22.79 -5.91
C VAL A 380 47.71 -23.63 -5.10
N THR A 381 48.86 -23.05 -4.79
CA THR A 381 49.85 -23.64 -3.90
C THR A 381 49.62 -23.12 -2.48
N ALA A 382 49.32 -24.01 -1.54
CA ALA A 382 49.20 -23.71 -0.13
C ALA A 382 50.57 -23.38 0.51
N ALA A 383 50.54 -22.82 1.72
CA ALA A 383 51.76 -22.41 2.43
C ALA A 383 52.71 -23.59 2.77
N ASP A 384 52.18 -24.80 2.86
CA ASP A 384 52.93 -26.04 3.08
C ASP A 384 53.50 -26.65 1.77
N GLY A 385 53.31 -25.97 0.63
CA GLY A 385 53.74 -26.43 -0.69
C GLY A 385 52.78 -27.41 -1.38
N SER A 386 51.70 -27.81 -0.71
CA SER A 386 50.66 -28.64 -1.33
C SER A 386 49.88 -27.85 -2.38
N LYS A 387 49.36 -28.54 -3.39
CA LYS A 387 48.56 -27.93 -4.46
C LYS A 387 47.10 -28.35 -4.35
N TYR A 388 46.20 -27.40 -4.55
CA TYR A 388 44.76 -27.65 -4.61
C TYR A 388 44.12 -26.84 -5.72
N PHE A 389 42.94 -27.26 -6.18
CA PHE A 389 42.19 -26.54 -7.21
C PHE A 389 41.11 -25.66 -6.60
N VAL A 390 40.95 -24.45 -7.13
CA VAL A 390 39.80 -23.59 -6.87
C VAL A 390 38.95 -23.55 -8.14
N TYR A 391 37.75 -24.10 -8.05
CA TYR A 391 36.74 -24.03 -9.09
C TYR A 391 35.79 -22.88 -8.78
N LYS A 392 35.55 -21.99 -9.75
CA LYS A 392 34.50 -20.97 -9.63
C LYS A 392 33.42 -21.24 -10.64
N GLY A 393 32.18 -21.16 -10.19
CA GLY A 393 31.01 -21.31 -11.04
C GLY A 393 29.94 -20.26 -10.76
N ILE A 394 28.98 -20.19 -11.67
CA ILE A 394 27.78 -19.38 -11.55
C ILE A 394 26.56 -20.25 -11.87
N ILE A 395 25.43 -19.97 -11.22
CA ILE A 395 24.14 -20.52 -11.64
C ILE A 395 23.51 -19.57 -12.66
N THR A 396 23.13 -20.12 -13.82
CA THR A 396 22.38 -19.43 -14.89
C THR A 396 21.07 -20.17 -15.18
N ASP A 397 20.22 -19.60 -16.03
CA ASP A 397 19.02 -20.25 -16.57
C ASP A 397 18.12 -20.89 -15.50
N LEU A 398 17.68 -20.10 -14.52
CA LEU A 398 16.74 -20.57 -13.50
C LEU A 398 15.44 -21.06 -14.16
N ALA A 399 15.07 -22.31 -13.89
CA ALA A 399 13.83 -22.92 -14.34
C ALA A 399 12.68 -22.38 -13.50
N THR A 400 11.92 -21.46 -14.07
CA THR A 400 10.83 -20.77 -13.40
C THR A 400 9.53 -21.57 -13.43
N VAL A 401 8.65 -21.26 -12.47
CA VAL A 401 7.34 -21.90 -12.30
C VAL A 401 6.24 -20.83 -12.44
N GLU A 402 5.29 -21.05 -13.34
CA GLU A 402 4.12 -20.18 -13.49
C GLU A 402 3.11 -20.40 -12.33
N PRO A 403 2.46 -19.34 -11.83
CA PRO A 403 1.40 -19.48 -10.83
C PRO A 403 0.21 -20.21 -11.42
N SER A 404 -0.52 -20.91 -10.56
CA SER A 404 -1.73 -21.62 -11.00
C SER A 404 -2.88 -20.65 -11.32
N ALA A 405 -3.83 -21.09 -12.15
CA ALA A 405 -5.05 -20.32 -12.39
C ALA A 405 -5.87 -20.07 -11.12
N ALA A 406 -5.84 -21.02 -10.17
CA ALA A 406 -6.50 -20.88 -8.87
C ALA A 406 -5.83 -19.82 -7.99
N GLU A 407 -4.50 -19.73 -8.03
CA GLU A 407 -3.73 -18.70 -7.33
C GLU A 407 -4.04 -17.31 -7.88
N ILE A 408 -4.07 -17.14 -9.21
CA ILE A 408 -4.46 -15.88 -9.86
C ILE A 408 -5.91 -15.50 -9.51
N ALA A 409 -6.82 -16.48 -9.40
CA ALA A 409 -8.21 -16.23 -9.07
C ALA A 409 -8.43 -15.83 -7.59
N ALA A 410 -7.53 -16.25 -6.69
CA ALA A 410 -7.64 -16.03 -5.25
C ALA A 410 -7.01 -14.73 -4.75
N MET A 411 -6.04 -14.17 -5.48
CA MET A 411 -5.47 -12.85 -5.21
C MET A 411 -6.49 -11.77 -5.56
#